data_AF-A0A7Y4ZSZ1-F1
#
_entry.id   AF-A0A7Y4ZSZ1-F1
#
_cell.length_a   1.000
_cell.length_b   1.000
_cell.length_c   1.000
_cell.angle_alpha   90.00
_cell.angle_beta   90.00
_cell.angle_gamma   90.00
#
_symmetry.space_group_name_H-M   'P 1'
#
loop_
_entity.id
_entity.type
_entity.pdbx_description
1 polymer ?
#
loop_
_entity_poly.entity_id
_entity_poly.type
_entity_poly.pdbx_seq_one_letter_code
_entity_poly.pdbx_strand_id
1 'polypeptide(L)'
;MKRITLALFSVLAIAAAGCSNEGSDELGGSDPAKDPNNRETARNPENTGTGPDHMNDPSADPTNSNGDNTPQKVENDNKVGGADVASRLHACGKISYIGLGAYLRAHGVTGGAAMTAYTQGAQSLGTPNYGARAAEAPFPSAAAFAKQFDILTLASTDIIANLKTSTACPGVDILSADAKSFNKDGITCIIGVPATDAHVAVANQAIAENPTDGAKIAIAALLLQATSCQ
;
A
#
# COMPACT_ATOMS: atom_id res chain seq x y z
N MET A 1 -46.47 -0.99 -28.28
CA MET A 1 -46.69 -2.13 -27.35
C MET A 1 -45.65 -3.21 -27.61
N LYS A 2 -44.64 -3.34 -26.74
CA LYS A 2 -44.07 -4.61 -26.23
C LYS A 2 -42.82 -4.29 -25.40
N ARG A 3 -42.75 -4.95 -24.25
CA ARG A 3 -42.00 -4.61 -23.04
C ARG A 3 -40.59 -5.23 -23.12
N ILE A 4 -39.55 -4.48 -22.76
CA ILE A 4 -38.19 -5.01 -22.54
C ILE A 4 -38.09 -5.32 -21.04
N THR A 5 -38.01 -6.60 -20.72
CA THR A 5 -37.86 -7.14 -19.37
C THR A 5 -36.40 -7.05 -18.91
N LEU A 6 -36.18 -6.34 -17.79
CA LEU A 6 -34.97 -6.38 -16.97
C LEU A 6 -34.82 -7.77 -16.33
N ALA A 7 -33.64 -8.39 -16.43
CA ALA A 7 -33.26 -9.55 -15.63
C ALA A 7 -32.18 -9.13 -14.63
N LEU A 8 -32.56 -9.04 -13.35
CA LEU A 8 -31.66 -8.96 -12.19
C LEU A 8 -31.04 -10.35 -11.98
N PHE A 9 -29.73 -10.44 -11.91
CA PHE A 9 -29.02 -11.62 -11.37
C PHE A 9 -28.47 -11.28 -9.99
N SER A 10 -29.07 -11.89 -8.97
CA SER A 10 -28.59 -11.93 -7.59
C SER A 10 -27.73 -13.19 -7.38
N VAL A 11 -26.50 -13.00 -6.92
CA VAL A 11 -25.55 -14.04 -6.47
C VAL A 11 -24.89 -13.49 -5.21
N LEU A 12 -24.60 -14.19 -4.11
CA LEU A 12 -25.04 -15.43 -3.48
C LEU A 12 -24.34 -15.34 -2.10
N ALA A 13 -25.08 -15.49 -0.99
CA ALA A 13 -24.49 -15.44 0.34
C ALA A 13 -23.63 -16.71 0.59
N ILE A 14 -22.39 -16.51 1.03
CA ILE A 14 -21.57 -17.57 1.64
C ILE A 14 -21.62 -17.35 3.16
N ALA A 15 -22.44 -18.16 3.83
CA ALA A 15 -22.36 -18.41 5.26
C ALA A 15 -21.93 -19.88 5.44
N ALA A 16 -20.72 -20.09 5.95
CA ALA A 16 -20.25 -21.33 6.53
C ALA A 16 -19.67 -20.94 7.90
N ALA A 17 -20.35 -21.20 9.01
CA ALA A 17 -20.42 -22.47 9.73
C ALA A 17 -19.03 -22.90 10.25
N GLY A 18 -18.83 -22.74 11.56
CA GLY A 18 -17.67 -23.26 12.27
C GLY A 18 -17.56 -22.73 13.69
N CYS A 19 -18.38 -23.25 14.60
CA CYS A 19 -18.02 -23.56 16.00
C CYS A 19 -19.26 -24.12 16.71
N SER A 20 -19.33 -25.45 16.77
CA SER A 20 -20.24 -26.21 17.64
C SER A 20 -19.43 -26.94 18.71
N ASN A 21 -20.04 -27.04 19.89
CA ASN A 21 -19.73 -27.90 21.04
C ASN A 21 -18.48 -27.54 21.88
N GLU A 22 -18.44 -27.80 23.18
CA GLU A 22 -19.36 -28.04 24.30
C GLU A 22 -18.40 -28.10 25.52
N GLY A 23 -18.87 -27.76 26.72
CA GLY A 23 -18.01 -27.61 27.89
C GLY A 23 -17.25 -28.86 28.33
N SER A 24 -16.10 -28.64 28.97
CA SER A 24 -15.55 -29.52 29.99
C SER A 24 -14.91 -28.68 31.10
N ASP A 25 -15.57 -28.68 32.26
CA ASP A 25 -15.01 -28.35 33.57
C ASP A 25 -13.72 -29.13 33.84
N GLU A 26 -12.67 -28.45 34.30
CA GLU A 26 -11.82 -28.98 35.37
C GLU A 26 -11.40 -27.82 36.30
N LEU A 27 -11.94 -27.86 37.53
CA LEU A 27 -11.44 -27.14 38.68
C LEU A 27 -10.46 -28.04 39.43
N GLY A 28 -9.22 -27.57 39.65
CA GLY A 28 -8.37 -28.02 40.76
C GLY A 28 -7.04 -28.65 40.36
N GLY A 29 -5.94 -27.93 40.63
CA GLY A 29 -4.59 -28.45 40.50
C GLY A 29 -3.54 -27.43 40.93
N SER A 30 -3.49 -27.10 42.22
CA SER A 30 -2.38 -26.36 42.82
C SER A 30 -1.15 -27.26 42.92
N ASP A 31 -0.01 -26.84 42.38
CA ASP A 31 1.28 -27.04 43.04
C ASP A 31 2.37 -26.03 42.60
N PRO A 32 3.33 -25.71 43.49
CA PRO A 32 4.10 -24.48 43.47
C PRO A 32 5.47 -24.66 42.83
N ALA A 33 5.74 -23.94 41.76
CA ALA A 33 7.10 -23.67 41.28
C ALA A 33 7.15 -22.35 40.51
N LYS A 34 6.68 -21.26 41.14
CA LYS A 34 7.05 -19.89 40.75
C LYS A 34 8.30 -19.50 41.53
N ASP A 35 9.46 -19.75 40.95
CA ASP A 35 10.62 -18.89 41.21
C ASP A 35 10.62 -17.80 40.13
N PRO A 36 10.42 -16.52 40.47
CA PRO A 36 10.38 -15.43 39.49
C PRO A 36 11.77 -15.06 38.94
N ASN A 37 12.86 -15.73 39.35
CA ASN A 37 14.22 -15.41 38.93
C ASN A 37 14.87 -16.45 38.00
N ASN A 38 14.11 -17.38 37.41
CA ASN A 38 14.71 -18.28 36.42
C ASN A 38 15.03 -17.52 35.11
N ARG A 39 16.29 -17.10 34.99
CA ARG A 39 16.86 -16.35 33.87
C ARG A 39 17.09 -17.19 32.60
N GLU A 40 16.59 -18.42 32.57
CA GLU A 40 16.89 -19.42 31.54
C GLU A 40 15.87 -19.41 30.38
N THR A 41 14.72 -18.74 30.53
CA THR A 41 13.71 -18.61 29.46
C THR A 41 14.08 -17.60 28.37
N ALA A 42 15.16 -16.84 28.54
CA ALA A 42 15.58 -15.77 27.61
C ALA A 42 16.50 -16.23 26.45
N ARG A 43 16.72 -17.54 26.26
CA ARG A 43 17.63 -18.07 25.22
C ARG A 43 17.04 -19.16 24.33
N ASN A 44 15.72 -19.31 24.29
CA ASN A 44 15.09 -20.20 23.32
C ASN A 44 14.47 -19.38 22.16
N PRO A 45 15.00 -19.47 20.93
CA PRO A 45 14.45 -18.77 19.77
C PRO A 45 13.08 -19.34 19.30
N GLU A 46 12.60 -20.44 19.90
CA GLU A 46 11.30 -21.06 19.55
C GLU A 46 10.17 -20.70 20.53
N ASN A 47 10.41 -19.86 21.54
CA ASN A 47 9.37 -19.45 22.47
C ASN A 47 8.64 -18.19 21.96
N THR A 48 7.75 -18.37 20.98
CA THR A 48 6.74 -17.36 20.56
C THR A 48 5.60 -17.25 21.59
N GLY A 49 5.95 -17.19 22.87
CA GLY A 49 5.05 -17.14 24.01
C GLY A 49 5.01 -15.76 24.64
N THR A 50 4.54 -14.75 23.93
CA THR A 50 3.94 -13.57 24.57
C THR A 50 2.44 -13.65 24.35
N GLY A 51 1.76 -14.22 25.34
CA GLY A 51 0.30 -14.19 25.44
C GLY A 51 -0.22 -12.75 25.54
N PRO A 52 -1.55 -12.58 25.53
CA PRO A 52 -2.22 -11.28 25.48
C PRO A 52 -2.19 -10.54 26.83
N ASP A 53 -1.01 -10.34 27.39
CA ASP A 53 -0.82 -9.63 28.64
C ASP A 53 0.19 -8.50 28.38
N HIS A 54 -0.19 -7.26 28.69
CA HIS A 54 0.60 -6.00 28.59
C HIS A 54 0.44 -5.11 27.35
N MET A 55 -0.79 -5.00 26.83
CA MET A 55 -1.18 -3.91 25.90
C MET A 55 -1.48 -2.57 26.60
N ASN A 56 -1.37 -2.49 27.93
CA ASN A 56 -1.80 -1.31 28.70
C ASN A 56 -1.04 -1.20 30.04
N ASP A 57 0.27 -1.43 30.07
CA ASP A 57 1.07 -1.10 31.25
C ASP A 57 1.43 0.41 31.25
N PRO A 58 0.89 1.23 32.17
CA PRO A 58 1.27 2.64 32.29
C PRO A 58 2.70 2.83 32.83
N SER A 59 3.36 1.74 33.24
CA SER A 59 4.72 1.69 33.79
C SER A 59 5.76 1.26 32.76
N ALA A 60 5.41 1.19 31.47
CA ALA A 60 6.39 1.06 30.41
C ALA A 60 7.27 2.32 30.41
N ASP A 61 8.39 2.21 31.14
CA ASP A 61 9.44 3.20 31.28
C ASP A 61 9.83 3.76 29.91
N PRO A 62 9.65 5.07 29.65
CA PRO A 62 9.99 5.68 28.36
C PRO A 62 11.51 5.70 28.11
N THR A 63 12.33 5.20 29.03
CA THR A 63 13.79 5.11 28.91
C THR A 63 14.31 3.70 28.67
N ASN A 64 13.47 2.66 28.63
CA ASN A 64 13.90 1.32 28.23
C ASN A 64 13.89 1.16 26.71
N SER A 65 14.90 1.75 26.09
CA SER A 65 15.28 1.56 24.69
C SER A 65 15.35 0.07 24.33
N ASN A 66 14.26 -0.54 23.85
CA ASN A 66 14.24 -1.79 23.06
C ASN A 66 12.83 -2.14 22.48
N GLY A 67 11.92 -1.17 22.33
CA GLY A 67 10.70 -1.38 21.57
C GLY A 67 9.73 -0.22 21.73
N ASP A 68 9.65 0.63 20.72
CA ASP A 68 8.70 1.75 20.63
C ASP A 68 7.23 1.23 20.62
N ASN A 69 6.69 0.81 21.77
CA ASN A 69 5.34 0.24 21.91
C ASN A 69 4.24 1.32 21.81
N THR A 70 4.42 2.31 20.93
CA THR A 70 3.37 3.25 20.60
C THR A 70 2.15 2.47 20.09
N PRO A 71 0.92 2.87 20.45
CA PRO A 71 -0.29 2.18 19.99
C PRO A 71 -0.35 2.01 18.47
N GLN A 72 0.24 2.96 17.74
CA GLN A 72 0.39 2.91 16.29
C GLN A 72 1.33 1.78 15.84
N LYS A 73 2.50 1.60 16.48
CA LYS A 73 3.39 0.48 16.16
C LYS A 73 2.73 -0.86 16.43
N VAL A 74 2.04 -0.99 17.57
CA VAL A 74 1.35 -2.24 17.94
C VAL A 74 0.24 -2.58 16.95
N GLU A 75 -0.57 -1.60 16.54
CA GLU A 75 -1.60 -1.82 15.53
C GLU A 75 -1.02 -2.15 14.15
N ASN A 76 0.11 -1.55 13.80
CA ASN A 76 0.86 -1.84 12.59
C ASN A 76 1.42 -3.27 12.59
N ASP A 77 2.04 -3.67 13.69
CA ASP A 77 2.58 -5.01 13.90
C ASP A 77 1.46 -6.07 13.88
N ASN A 78 0.26 -5.74 14.39
CA ASN A 78 -0.90 -6.64 14.34
C ASN A 78 -1.50 -6.79 12.92
N LYS A 79 -1.33 -5.80 12.04
CA LYS A 79 -1.89 -5.82 10.67
C LYS A 79 -0.96 -6.47 9.65
N VAL A 80 0.34 -6.28 9.78
CA VAL A 80 1.34 -6.70 8.77
C VAL A 80 2.40 -7.65 9.36
N GLY A 81 2.36 -7.86 10.67
CA GLY A 81 3.44 -8.48 11.43
C GLY A 81 4.49 -7.45 11.86
N GLY A 82 5.31 -7.81 12.85
CA GLY A 82 6.44 -7.00 13.28
C GLY A 82 7.41 -6.68 12.13
N ALA A 83 8.37 -5.77 12.37
CA ALA A 83 9.33 -5.36 11.34
C ALA A 83 10.08 -6.54 10.67
N ASP A 84 10.28 -7.65 11.40
CA ASP A 84 10.86 -8.89 10.89
C ASP A 84 9.91 -9.64 9.92
N VAL A 85 8.61 -9.61 10.16
CA VAL A 85 7.59 -10.22 9.29
C VAL A 85 7.34 -9.33 8.06
N ALA A 86 7.22 -8.03 8.27
CA ALA A 86 7.05 -7.05 7.20
C ALA A 86 8.24 -7.02 6.22
N SER A 87 9.47 -7.12 6.72
CA SER A 87 10.68 -7.19 5.87
C SER A 87 10.78 -8.49 5.06
N ARG A 88 10.17 -9.58 5.53
CA ARG A 88 10.14 -10.88 4.81
C ARG A 88 9.00 -10.99 3.81
N LEU A 89 7.92 -10.22 3.99
CA LEU A 89 6.72 -10.28 3.15
C LEU A 89 6.82 -9.49 1.84
N HIS A 90 7.96 -8.88 1.51
CA HIS A 90 8.01 -7.82 0.50
C HIS A 90 6.89 -6.81 0.74
N ALA A 91 6.73 -6.35 2.00
CA ALA A 91 5.66 -5.43 2.36
C ALA A 91 5.92 -4.06 1.73
N CYS A 92 5.49 -3.92 0.49
CA CYS A 92 5.31 -2.70 -0.26
C CYS A 92 4.65 -1.64 0.65
N GLY A 93 5.46 -0.70 1.14
CA GLY A 93 5.01 0.38 2.01
C GLY A 93 4.23 1.44 1.24
N LYS A 94 3.37 2.20 1.94
CA LYS A 94 2.70 3.33 1.28
C LYS A 94 3.73 4.42 0.99
N ILE A 95 3.75 4.96 -0.23
CA ILE A 95 4.40 6.26 -0.45
C ILE A 95 3.75 7.30 0.47
N SER A 96 4.57 8.09 1.17
CA SER A 96 4.03 9.16 2.02
C SER A 96 3.23 10.15 1.17
N TYR A 97 2.24 10.80 1.77
CA TYR A 97 1.42 11.79 1.05
C TYR A 97 2.27 12.89 0.45
N ILE A 98 3.25 13.39 1.22
CA ILE A 98 4.21 14.39 0.74
C ILE A 98 5.09 13.80 -0.37
N GLY A 99 5.52 12.54 -0.23
CA GLY A 99 6.29 11.81 -1.24
C GLY A 99 5.54 11.69 -2.57
N LEU A 100 4.25 11.34 -2.54
CA LEU A 100 3.41 11.26 -3.74
C LEU A 100 3.29 12.64 -4.41
N GLY A 101 3.07 13.70 -3.63
CA GLY A 101 3.00 15.05 -4.17
C GLY A 101 4.34 15.55 -4.75
N ALA A 102 5.47 15.17 -4.15
CA ALA A 102 6.80 15.46 -4.68
C ALA A 102 7.06 14.68 -5.98
N TYR A 103 6.70 13.40 -5.99
CA TYR A 103 6.83 12.51 -7.14
C TYR A 103 6.06 13.03 -8.36
N LEU A 104 4.77 13.35 -8.18
CA LEU A 104 3.93 13.94 -9.23
C LEU A 104 4.58 15.20 -9.85
N ARG A 105 5.02 16.13 -9.00
CA ARG A 105 5.68 17.37 -9.46
C ARG A 105 6.99 17.09 -10.19
N ALA A 106 7.79 16.15 -9.69
CA ALA A 106 9.07 15.79 -10.29
C ALA A 106 8.91 15.23 -11.71
N HIS A 107 7.77 14.57 -12.00
CA HIS A 107 7.40 14.06 -13.32
C HIS A 107 6.56 15.04 -14.17
N GLY A 108 6.48 16.31 -13.77
CA GLY A 108 5.85 17.37 -14.58
C GLY A 108 4.36 17.59 -14.31
N VAL A 109 3.80 17.00 -13.25
CA VAL A 109 2.40 17.20 -12.83
C VAL A 109 2.34 18.37 -11.85
N THR A 110 2.04 19.56 -12.37
CA THR A 110 2.08 20.81 -11.58
C THR A 110 0.69 21.42 -11.33
N GLY A 111 -0.38 20.83 -11.87
CA GLY A 111 -1.75 21.30 -11.72
C GLY A 111 -2.80 20.30 -12.20
N GLY A 112 -3.98 20.80 -12.60
CA GLY A 112 -4.99 20.00 -13.29
C GLY A 112 -5.76 18.99 -12.43
N ALA A 113 -6.38 18.03 -13.10
CA ALA A 113 -7.24 17.02 -12.47
C ALA A 113 -6.47 16.10 -11.52
N ALA A 114 -5.22 15.77 -11.84
CA ALA A 114 -4.36 14.92 -11.02
C ALA A 114 -4.04 15.59 -9.66
N MET A 115 -3.56 16.84 -9.67
CA MET A 115 -3.28 17.56 -8.43
C MET A 115 -4.55 17.88 -7.63
N THR A 116 -5.68 18.10 -8.31
CA THR A 116 -6.98 18.24 -7.66
C THR A 116 -7.39 16.94 -6.97
N ALA A 117 -7.25 15.79 -7.64
CA ALA A 117 -7.54 14.48 -7.08
C ALA A 117 -6.60 14.12 -5.91
N TYR A 118 -5.32 14.52 -5.99
CA TYR A 118 -4.34 14.35 -4.91
C TYR A 118 -4.71 15.16 -3.67
N THR A 119 -4.98 16.45 -3.83
CA THR A 119 -5.31 17.35 -2.70
C THR A 119 -6.65 17.00 -2.06
N GLN A 120 -7.69 16.70 -2.85
CA GLN A 120 -9.00 16.29 -2.34
C GLN A 120 -9.01 14.85 -1.82
N GLY A 121 -8.07 14.01 -2.27
CA GLY A 121 -7.93 12.62 -1.87
C GLY A 121 -7.16 12.37 -0.59
N ALA A 122 -6.67 13.42 0.08
CA ALA A 122 -5.82 13.34 1.27
C ALA A 122 -6.29 12.32 2.32
N GLN A 123 -7.58 12.36 2.68
CA GLN A 123 -8.15 11.43 3.67
C GLN A 123 -8.12 9.97 3.19
N SER A 124 -8.44 9.71 1.92
CA SER A 124 -8.38 8.37 1.33
C SER A 124 -6.94 7.86 1.22
N LEU A 125 -5.98 8.76 1.02
CA LEU A 125 -4.55 8.47 1.04
C LEU A 125 -4.02 8.28 2.46
N GLY A 126 -4.81 8.51 3.51
CA GLY A 126 -4.41 8.33 4.90
C GLY A 126 -3.44 9.40 5.40
N THR A 127 -3.62 10.66 4.98
CA THR A 127 -2.84 11.81 5.50
C THR A 127 -2.95 11.95 7.02
N PRO A 128 -1.94 12.53 7.69
CA PRO A 128 -2.01 12.77 9.13
C PRO A 128 -3.19 13.67 9.49
N ASN A 129 -3.88 13.32 10.58
CA ASN A 129 -4.96 14.12 11.15
C ASN A 129 -4.51 14.64 12.52
N TYR A 130 -3.96 15.86 12.53
CA TYR A 130 -3.48 16.51 13.75
C TYR A 130 -4.59 16.79 14.78
N GLY A 131 -5.82 17.07 14.32
CA GLY A 131 -6.97 17.27 15.20
C GLY A 131 -7.34 15.99 15.97
N ALA A 132 -7.20 14.83 15.32
CA ALA A 132 -7.39 13.52 15.93
C ALA A 132 -6.11 12.92 16.54
N ARG A 133 -4.98 13.64 16.50
CA ARG A 133 -3.63 13.14 16.88
C ARG A 133 -3.26 11.82 16.19
N ALA A 134 -3.76 11.61 14.98
CA ALA A 134 -3.46 10.44 14.17
C ALA A 134 -2.30 10.75 13.21
N ALA A 135 -1.24 9.96 13.29
CA ALA A 135 -0.14 10.00 12.34
C ALA A 135 -0.61 9.56 10.94
N GLU A 136 0.23 9.79 9.93
CA GLU A 136 -0.01 9.26 8.60
C GLU A 136 -0.11 7.73 8.64
N ALA A 137 -1.07 7.16 7.90
CA ALA A 137 -1.17 5.71 7.79
C ALA A 137 0.09 5.16 7.09
N PRO A 138 0.86 4.27 7.74
CA PRO A 138 2.11 3.74 7.17
C PRO A 138 1.87 2.65 6.12
N PHE A 139 0.66 2.10 6.08
CA PHE A 139 0.27 1.08 5.12
C PHE A 139 -0.88 1.56 4.23
N PRO A 140 -0.88 1.15 2.95
CA PRO A 140 -1.95 1.48 2.04
C PRO A 140 -3.20 0.67 2.37
N SER A 141 -4.32 1.35 2.61
CA SER A 141 -5.63 0.69 2.55
C SER A 141 -6.00 0.41 1.08
N ALA A 142 -6.98 -0.47 0.85
CA ALA A 142 -7.53 -0.66 -0.50
C ALA A 142 -8.05 0.66 -1.11
N ALA A 143 -8.63 1.53 -0.27
CA ALA A 143 -9.07 2.86 -0.68
C ALA A 143 -7.89 3.78 -1.03
N ALA A 144 -6.76 3.67 -0.33
CA ALA A 144 -5.56 4.44 -0.62
C ALA A 144 -4.96 4.03 -1.98
N PHE A 145 -4.86 2.73 -2.26
CA PHE A 145 -4.37 2.25 -3.56
C PHE A 145 -5.31 2.61 -4.71
N ALA A 146 -6.63 2.44 -4.53
CA ALA A 146 -7.60 2.86 -5.54
C ALA A 146 -7.47 4.36 -5.82
N LYS A 147 -7.38 5.18 -4.77
CA LYS A 147 -7.22 6.63 -4.92
C LYS A 147 -5.90 7.01 -5.57
N GLN A 148 -4.81 6.34 -5.21
CA GLN A 148 -3.50 6.54 -5.83
C GLN A 148 -3.55 6.19 -7.31
N PHE A 149 -4.17 5.07 -7.68
CA PHE A 149 -4.33 4.69 -9.09
C PHE A 149 -5.16 5.71 -9.89
N ASP A 150 -6.25 6.24 -9.31
CA ASP A 150 -7.03 7.31 -9.94
C ASP A 150 -6.18 8.56 -10.20
N ILE A 151 -5.39 8.96 -9.19
CA ILE A 151 -4.48 10.11 -9.29
C ILE A 151 -3.44 9.86 -10.38
N LEU A 152 -2.83 8.68 -10.42
CA LEU A 152 -1.82 8.34 -11.41
C LEU A 152 -2.39 8.25 -12.83
N THR A 153 -3.62 7.76 -12.98
CA THR A 153 -4.34 7.73 -14.27
C THR A 153 -4.60 9.14 -14.79
N LEU A 154 -5.03 10.06 -13.91
CA LEU A 154 -5.18 11.47 -14.25
C LEU A 154 -3.83 12.15 -14.51
N ALA A 155 -2.78 11.73 -13.79
CA ALA A 155 -1.43 12.26 -13.97
C ALA A 155 -0.80 11.83 -15.30
N SER A 156 -1.18 10.67 -15.84
CA SER A 156 -0.63 10.14 -17.09
C SER A 156 -0.72 11.14 -18.25
N THR A 157 -1.76 11.96 -18.32
CA THR A 157 -1.89 12.98 -19.39
C THR A 157 -0.84 14.07 -19.28
N ASP A 158 -0.59 14.54 -18.05
CA ASP A 158 0.40 15.58 -17.79
C ASP A 158 1.81 15.03 -17.94
N ILE A 159 2.04 13.77 -17.54
CA ILE A 159 3.31 13.07 -17.73
C ILE A 159 3.62 12.93 -19.22
N ILE A 160 2.68 12.47 -20.05
CA ILE A 160 2.89 12.38 -21.51
C ILE A 160 3.28 13.75 -22.09
N ALA A 161 2.63 14.83 -21.64
CA ALA A 161 2.88 16.17 -22.15
C ALA A 161 4.20 16.78 -21.64
N ASN A 162 4.56 16.54 -20.37
CA ASN A 162 5.57 17.33 -19.67
C ASN A 162 6.82 16.54 -19.26
N LEU A 163 6.85 15.21 -19.41
CA LEU A 163 7.96 14.37 -18.93
C LEU A 163 9.31 14.85 -19.45
N LYS A 164 9.39 15.21 -20.73
CA LYS A 164 10.61 15.72 -21.38
C LYS A 164 11.19 16.96 -20.69
N THR A 165 10.32 17.82 -20.15
CA THR A 165 10.69 19.05 -19.44
C THR A 165 10.70 18.88 -17.92
N SER A 166 10.40 17.68 -17.44
CA SER A 166 10.33 17.38 -16.01
C SER A 166 11.71 17.36 -15.37
N THR A 167 11.76 17.55 -14.06
CA THR A 167 13.02 17.52 -13.31
C THR A 167 13.55 16.10 -13.11
N ALA A 168 12.66 15.11 -13.05
CA ALA A 168 13.04 13.71 -12.89
C ALA A 168 13.57 13.09 -14.18
N CYS A 169 13.01 13.47 -15.33
CA CYS A 169 13.26 12.82 -16.62
C CYS A 169 13.61 13.82 -17.74
N PRO A 170 14.67 14.64 -17.59
CA PRO A 170 14.97 15.67 -18.57
C PRO A 170 15.34 15.06 -19.93
N GLY A 171 14.69 15.52 -20.99
CA GLY A 171 14.98 15.14 -22.37
C GLY A 171 14.41 13.79 -22.82
N VAL A 172 13.69 13.08 -21.96
CA VAL A 172 13.14 11.75 -22.27
C VAL A 172 11.65 11.84 -22.60
N ASP A 173 11.27 11.28 -23.75
CA ASP A 173 9.87 11.12 -24.15
C ASP A 173 9.38 9.73 -23.75
N ILE A 174 8.19 9.63 -23.15
CA ILE A 174 7.62 8.34 -22.73
C ILE A 174 7.02 7.53 -23.89
N LEU A 175 6.44 8.23 -24.86
CA LEU A 175 5.92 7.65 -26.07
C LEU A 175 6.82 8.01 -27.25
N SER A 176 6.81 7.16 -28.27
CA SER A 176 7.35 7.46 -29.58
C SER A 176 6.65 8.67 -30.21
N ALA A 177 7.28 9.29 -31.21
CA ALA A 177 6.73 10.48 -31.89
C ALA A 177 5.35 10.25 -32.53
N ASP A 178 5.00 9.01 -32.86
CA ASP A 178 3.69 8.63 -33.40
C ASP A 178 2.68 8.22 -32.31
N ALA A 179 3.05 8.27 -31.03
CA ALA A 179 2.26 7.91 -29.87
C ALA A 179 1.70 6.47 -29.89
N LYS A 180 2.32 5.57 -30.67
CA LYS A 180 1.88 4.17 -30.84
C LYS A 180 2.72 3.17 -30.05
N SER A 181 3.88 3.58 -29.54
CA SER A 181 4.72 2.72 -28.73
C SER A 181 5.37 3.50 -27.59
N PHE A 182 5.75 2.76 -26.55
CA PHE A 182 6.52 3.28 -25.43
C PHE A 182 8.02 3.23 -25.71
N ASN A 183 8.71 4.30 -25.34
CA ASN A 183 10.16 4.31 -25.33
C ASN A 183 10.67 3.65 -24.05
N LYS A 184 11.67 2.78 -24.19
CA LYS A 184 12.28 2.06 -23.06
C LYS A 184 12.90 3.00 -22.03
N ASP A 185 13.53 4.09 -22.48
CA ASP A 185 14.12 5.11 -21.61
C ASP A 185 13.05 5.87 -20.83
N GLY A 186 11.91 6.14 -21.46
CA GLY A 186 10.76 6.77 -20.84
C GLY A 186 10.18 5.93 -19.72
N ILE A 187 9.93 4.64 -19.98
CA ILE A 187 9.51 3.67 -18.95
C ILE A 187 10.53 3.61 -17.83
N THR A 188 11.81 3.44 -18.17
CA THR A 188 12.91 3.35 -17.18
C THR A 188 12.91 4.57 -16.26
N CYS A 189 12.72 5.76 -16.81
CA CYS A 189 12.74 6.98 -16.02
C CYS A 189 11.56 7.09 -15.07
N ILE A 190 10.34 6.72 -15.50
CA ILE A 190 9.17 6.81 -14.63
C ILE A 190 9.15 5.73 -13.54
N ILE A 191 9.66 4.53 -13.82
CA ILE A 191 9.70 3.44 -12.82
C ILE A 191 10.94 3.49 -11.93
N GLY A 192 11.96 4.28 -12.28
CA GLY A 192 13.19 4.45 -11.51
C GLY A 192 14.16 3.24 -11.56
N VAL A 193 13.82 2.20 -12.33
CA VAL A 193 14.65 1.01 -12.55
C VAL A 193 14.76 0.70 -14.04
N PRO A 194 15.85 0.07 -14.50
CA PRO A 194 16.00 -0.30 -15.92
C PRO A 194 14.80 -1.11 -16.42
N ALA A 195 14.09 -0.57 -17.41
CA ALA A 195 12.94 -1.27 -17.98
C ALA A 195 13.40 -2.53 -18.71
N THR A 196 12.69 -3.63 -18.51
CA THR A 196 12.89 -4.86 -19.28
C THR A 196 12.08 -4.80 -20.59
N ASP A 197 12.41 -5.67 -21.54
CA ASP A 197 11.63 -5.77 -22.78
C ASP A 197 10.18 -6.23 -22.50
N ALA A 198 9.97 -6.95 -21.40
CA ALA A 198 8.64 -7.31 -20.93
C ALA A 198 7.81 -6.09 -20.51
N HIS A 199 8.40 -5.09 -19.84
CA HIS A 199 7.68 -3.85 -19.51
C HIS A 199 7.21 -3.11 -20.77
N VAL A 200 8.09 -3.02 -21.78
CA VAL A 200 7.77 -2.38 -23.07
C VAL A 200 6.68 -3.17 -23.80
N ALA A 201 6.77 -4.50 -23.82
CA ALA A 201 5.79 -5.37 -24.46
C ALA A 201 4.39 -5.22 -23.85
N VAL A 202 4.28 -5.28 -22.52
CA VAL A 202 3.00 -5.12 -21.80
C VAL A 202 2.43 -3.71 -21.99
N ALA A 203 3.26 -2.67 -21.92
CA ALA A 203 2.81 -1.30 -22.12
C ALA A 203 2.28 -1.06 -23.55
N ASN A 204 2.96 -1.62 -24.56
CA ASN A 204 2.51 -1.55 -25.95
C ASN A 204 1.25 -2.38 -26.20
N GLN A 205 1.10 -3.52 -25.52
CA GLN A 205 -0.13 -4.32 -25.58
C GLN A 205 -1.33 -3.52 -25.08
N ALA A 206 -1.19 -2.74 -24.01
CA ALA A 206 -2.26 -1.89 -23.51
C ALA A 206 -2.73 -0.86 -24.56
N ILE A 207 -1.81 -0.26 -25.34
CA ILE A 207 -2.15 0.64 -26.46
C ILE A 207 -2.88 -0.12 -27.57
N ALA A 208 -2.41 -1.34 -27.89
CA ALA A 208 -3.03 -2.16 -28.93
C ALA A 208 -4.47 -2.58 -28.57
N GLU A 209 -4.72 -2.92 -27.31
CA GLU A 209 -6.05 -3.31 -26.81
C GLU A 209 -6.97 -2.10 -26.61
N ASN A 210 -6.42 -0.95 -26.21
CA ASN A 210 -7.17 0.28 -26.06
C ASN A 210 -6.41 1.49 -26.65
N PRO A 211 -6.65 1.82 -27.93
CA PRO A 211 -5.94 2.92 -28.60
C PRO A 211 -6.22 4.31 -28.04
N THR A 212 -7.30 4.49 -27.25
CA THR A 212 -7.71 5.81 -26.74
C THR A 212 -7.08 6.11 -25.38
N ASP A 213 -7.12 5.13 -24.47
CA ASP A 213 -6.69 5.30 -23.07
C ASP A 213 -5.60 4.32 -22.64
N GLY A 214 -5.22 3.35 -23.49
CA GLY A 214 -4.24 2.31 -23.16
C GLY A 214 -2.90 2.85 -22.72
N ALA A 215 -2.43 3.94 -23.34
CA ALA A 215 -1.21 4.61 -22.90
C ALA A 215 -1.34 5.17 -21.48
N LYS A 216 -2.49 5.78 -21.13
CA LYS A 216 -2.72 6.35 -19.79
C LYS A 216 -2.78 5.27 -18.72
N ILE A 217 -3.45 4.16 -19.04
CA ILE A 217 -3.60 3.00 -18.15
C ILE A 217 -2.23 2.33 -17.92
N ALA A 218 -1.45 2.12 -18.98
CA ALA A 218 -0.12 1.54 -18.87
C ALA A 218 0.82 2.39 -18.01
N ILE A 219 0.82 3.72 -18.22
CA ILE A 219 1.60 4.64 -17.40
C ILE A 219 1.15 4.56 -15.94
N ALA A 220 -0.16 4.61 -15.67
CA ALA A 220 -0.68 4.54 -14.31
C ALA A 220 -0.30 3.23 -13.60
N ALA A 221 -0.36 2.10 -14.30
CA ALA A 221 0.02 0.80 -13.76
C ALA A 221 1.53 0.72 -13.44
N LEU A 222 2.38 1.21 -14.35
CA LEU A 222 3.84 1.25 -14.15
C LEU A 222 4.23 2.16 -12.99
N LEU A 223 3.60 3.34 -12.90
CA LEU A 223 3.82 4.28 -11.80
C LEU A 223 3.31 3.72 -10.46
N LEU A 224 2.17 3.02 -10.47
CA LEU A 224 1.62 2.43 -9.25
C LEU A 224 2.58 1.38 -8.70
N GLN A 225 3.12 0.51 -9.56
CA GLN A 225 4.15 -0.45 -9.17
C GLN A 225 5.39 0.23 -8.59
N ALA A 226 5.86 1.31 -9.22
CA ALA A 226 7.03 2.05 -8.77
C ALA A 226 6.82 2.80 -7.44
N THR A 227 5.58 3.18 -7.14
CA THR A 227 5.22 3.95 -5.95
C THR A 227 4.60 3.11 -4.83
N SER A 228 4.38 1.81 -5.05
CA SER A 228 3.90 0.88 -4.04
C SER A 228 5.03 0.17 -3.30
N CYS A 229 6.22 0.02 -3.87
CA CYS A 229 7.26 -0.88 -3.35
C CYS A 229 8.67 -0.25 -3.33
N GLN A 230 8.85 0.84 -2.57
CA GLN A 230 10.19 1.40 -2.28
C GLN A 230 10.87 0.71 -1.11
#